data_AF-A0A8C5YMI3-F1
#
_entry.id   AF-A0A8C5YMI3-F1
#
_cell.length_a   1.000
_cell.length_b   1.000
_cell.length_c   1.000
_cell.angle_alpha   90.00
_cell.angle_beta   90.00
_cell.angle_gamma   90.00
#
_symmetry.space_group_name_H-M   'P 1'
#
loop_
_entity.id
_entity.type
_entity.pdbx_description
1 polymer ?
#
loop_
_entity_poly.entity_id
_entity_poly.type
_entity_poly.pdbx_seq_one_letter_code
_entity_poly.pdbx_strand_id
1 'polypeptide(L)' 'MSSFSRATQQWATFARIWYLLDGKMQPPGKLAAIASIKLQGLHKPVYHQLSKYHFSLIITTILLMLE' A
#
# COMPACT_ATOMS: atom_id res chain seq x y z
N MET A 1 -8.42 18.35 -16.69
CA MET A 1 -9.08 17.64 -15.56
C MET A 1 -9.73 16.39 -16.12
N SER A 2 -9.72 15.26 -15.38
CA SER A 2 -10.36 14.03 -15.86
C SER A 2 -11.87 14.23 -16.00
N SER A 3 -12.47 13.84 -17.13
CA SER A 3 -13.89 14.01 -17.48
C SER A 3 -14.85 13.08 -16.71
N PHE A 4 -14.55 12.78 -15.44
CA PHE A 4 -15.36 11.89 -14.60
C PHE A 4 -16.33 12.69 -13.73
N SER A 5 -17.41 12.03 -13.30
CA SER A 5 -18.29 12.58 -12.26
C SER A 5 -17.50 12.79 -10.96
N ARG A 6 -17.91 13.77 -10.14
CA ARG A 6 -17.23 14.07 -8.85
C ARG A 6 -17.15 12.83 -7.94
N ALA A 7 -18.23 12.05 -7.89
CA ALA A 7 -18.28 10.82 -7.10
C ALA A 7 -17.28 9.77 -7.61
N THR A 8 -17.23 9.54 -8.92
CA THR A 8 -16.29 8.59 -9.54
C THR A 8 -14.84 9.02 -9.33
N GLN A 9 -14.56 10.31 -9.47
CA GLN A 9 -13.21 10.84 -9.27
C GLN A 9 -12.74 10.68 -7.81
N GLN A 10 -13.64 10.94 -6.85
CA GLN A 10 -13.35 10.73 -5.43
C GLN A 10 -13.11 9.24 -5.13
N TRP A 11 -13.99 8.35 -5.60
CA TRP A 11 -13.83 6.91 -5.44
C TRP A 11 -12.50 6.40 -6.00
N ALA A 12 -12.13 6.80 -7.21
CA ALA A 12 -10.87 6.41 -7.83
C ALA A 12 -9.64 6.90 -7.02
N THR A 13 -9.71 8.10 -6.45
CA THR A 13 -8.62 8.69 -5.65
C THR A 13 -8.41 7.96 -4.32
N PHE A 14 -9.51 7.62 -3.64
CA PHE A 14 -9.51 6.99 -2.32
C PHE A 14 -9.69 5.47 -2.34
N ALA A 15 -9.70 4.85 -3.52
CA ALA A 15 -9.81 3.39 -3.65
C ALA A 15 -8.70 2.65 -2.89
N ARG A 16 -9.09 1.52 -2.30
CA ARG A 16 -8.18 0.54 -1.70
C ARG A 16 -7.38 -0.14 -2.81
N ILE A 17 -6.08 -0.26 -2.59
CA ILE A 17 -5.16 -0.98 -3.47
C ILE A 17 -4.58 -2.15 -2.69
N TRP A 18 -4.47 -3.29 -3.36
CA TRP A 18 -3.83 -4.49 -2.85
C TRP A 18 -2.44 -4.58 -3.46
N TYR A 19 -1.42 -4.69 -2.61
CA TYR A 19 -0.04 -4.87 -3.03
C TYR A 19 0.41 -6.29 -2.76
N LEU A 20 1.11 -6.87 -3.72
CA LEU A 20 1.78 -8.15 -3.60
C LEU A 20 3.28 -7.89 -3.52
N LEU A 21 3.93 -8.32 -2.44
CA LEU A 21 5.39 -8.27 -2.31
C LEU A 21 5.94 -9.70 -2.25
N ASP A 22 6.78 -10.04 -3.22
CA ASP A 22 7.59 -11.26 -3.14
C ASP A 22 8.80 -10.99 -2.23
N GLY A 23 8.86 -11.74 -1.14
CA GLY A 23 9.93 -11.63 -0.14
C GLY A 23 11.10 -12.58 -0.36
N LYS A 24 11.13 -13.35 -1.46
CA LYS A 24 12.18 -14.35 -1.68
C LYS A 24 13.56 -13.70 -1.75
N MET A 25 14.48 -14.16 -0.90
CA MET A 25 15.86 -13.67 -0.81
C MET A 25 15.97 -12.15 -0.55
N GLN A 26 14.95 -11.53 0.05
CA GLN A 26 14.97 -10.11 0.40
C GLN A 26 15.19 -9.94 1.91
N PRO A 27 16.03 -8.98 2.35
CA PRO A 27 16.22 -8.74 3.76
C PRO A 27 14.92 -8.19 4.38
N PRO A 28 14.51 -8.69 5.56
CA PRO A 28 13.22 -8.36 6.18
C PRO A 28 13.09 -6.86 6.48
N GLY A 29 14.19 -6.20 6.85
CA GLY A 29 14.19 -4.76 7.13
C GLY A 29 13.81 -3.90 5.92
N LYS A 30 14.23 -4.29 4.70
CA LYS A 30 13.85 -3.56 3.48
C LYS A 30 12.37 -3.79 3.15
N LEU A 31 11.90 -5.03 3.28
CA LEU A 31 10.49 -5.35 3.07
C LEU A 31 9.60 -4.61 4.07
N ALA A 32 9.97 -4.58 5.34
CA ALA A 32 9.26 -3.86 6.39
C ALA A 32 9.22 -2.34 6.14
N ALA A 33 10.32 -1.74 5.69
CA ALA A 33 10.38 -0.32 5.36
C ALA A 33 9.41 0.03 4.20
N ILE A 34 9.40 -0.77 3.15
CA ILE A 34 8.48 -0.60 2.01
C ILE A 34 7.04 -0.81 2.45
N ALA A 35 6.76 -1.89 3.19
CA ALA A 35 5.42 -2.19 3.68
C ALA A 35 4.87 -1.06 4.57
N SER A 36 5.70 -0.50 5.46
CA SER A 36 5.31 0.60 6.35
C SER A 36 4.85 1.85 5.59
N ILE A 37 5.61 2.28 4.57
CA ILE A 37 5.25 3.43 3.71
C ILE A 37 3.94 3.18 2.94
N LYS A 38 3.72 1.94 2.48
CA LYS A 38 2.53 1.57 1.72
C LYS A 38 1.29 1.46 2.61
N LEU A 39 1.41 0.85 3.79
CA LEU A 39 0.32 0.70 4.76
C LEU A 39 -0.13 2.06 5.32
N GLN A 40 0.81 2.96 5.60
CA GLN A 40 0.50 4.31 6.07
C GLN A 40 -0.04 5.23 4.95
N GLY A 41 0.09 4.84 3.68
CA GLY A 41 -0.36 5.67 2.56
C GLY A 41 0.54 6.85 2.22
N LEU A 42 1.73 6.94 2.82
CA LEU A 42 2.72 8.00 2.58
C LEU A 42 3.17 8.10 1.11
N HIS A 43 2.96 7.04 0.33
CA HIS A 43 3.23 7.02 -1.11
C HIS A 43 2.18 7.76 -1.96
N LYS A 44 1.00 8.07 -1.42
CA LYS A 44 -0.04 8.82 -2.16
C LYS A 44 0.18 10.31 -1.95
N PRO A 45 0.20 11.13 -3.02
CA PRO A 45 0.35 12.59 -2.90
C PRO A 45 -0.83 13.26 -2.18
N VAL A 46 -1.96 12.57 -2.07
CA VAL A 46 -3.14 13.01 -1.33
C VAL A 46 -3.09 12.67 0.16
N TYR A 47 -1.97 12.16 0.68
CA TYR A 47 -1.84 11.69 2.06
C TYR A 47 -2.20 12.77 3.09
N HIS A 48 -3.00 12.37 4.09
CA HIS A 48 -3.29 13.15 5.29
C HIS A 48 -3.48 12.20 6.48
N GLN A 49 -2.92 12.55 7.64
CA GLN A 49 -3.01 11.77 8.90
C GLN A 49 -4.44 11.39 9.33
N LEU A 50 -5.45 12.22 9.03
CA LEU A 50 -6.85 11.97 9.39
C LEU A 50 -7.57 11.12 8.36
N SER A 51 -7.01 10.98 7.15
CA SER A 51 -7.59 10.17 6.11
C SER A 51 -7.14 8.72 6.30
N LYS A 52 -8.09 7.86 6.67
CA LYS A 52 -7.83 6.44 6.84
C LYS A 52 -7.73 5.77 5.48
N TYR A 53 -6.51 5.67 4.94
CA TYR A 53 -6.27 4.84 3.76
C TYR A 53 -6.05 3.40 4.21
N HIS A 54 -7.02 2.54 3.92
CA HIS A 54 -6.85 1.11 4.17
C HIS A 54 -6.17 0.47 2.97
N PHE A 55 -4.83 0.38 2.97
CA PHE A 55 -4.09 -0.48 2.05
C PHE A 55 -3.96 -1.88 2.64
N SER A 56 -4.09 -2.88 1.78
CA SER A 56 -3.83 -4.27 2.16
C SER A 56 -2.57 -4.73 1.44
N LEU A 57 -1.68 -5.40 2.17
CA LEU A 57 -0.40 -5.84 1.66
C LEU A 57 -0.23 -7.33 1.95
N ILE A 58 -0.01 -8.11 0.90
CA ILE A 58 0.19 -9.55 0.96
C ILE A 58 1.66 -9.82 0.69
N ILE A 59 2.35 -10.44 1.66
CA ILE A 59 3.74 -10.88 1.52
C ILE A 59 3.71 -12.41 1.38
N THR A 60 4.10 -12.92 0.21
CA THR A 60 3.95 -14.35 -0.12
C THR A 60 5.04 -15.25 0.46
N THR A 61 6.12 -14.69 1.03
CA THR A 61 7.34 -15.46 1.34
C THR A 61 7.76 -15.34 2.81
N ILE A 62 6.81 -15.25 3.75
CA ILE A 62 7.11 -15.20 5.20
C ILE A 62 7.64 -16.55 5.74
N LEU A 63 7.59 -17.65 4.97
CA LEU A 63 7.98 -18.99 5.44
C LEU A 63 9.50 -19.23 5.60
N LEU A 64 10.38 -18.32 5.19
CA LEU A 64 11.85 -18.55 5.22
C LEU A 64 12.62 -17.74 6.26
N MET A 65 11.94 -17.04 7.17
CA MET A 65 12.61 -16.20 8.21
C MET A 65 12.41 -16.72 9.64
N LEU A 66 11.93 -17.97 9.78
CA LEU A 66 11.69 -18.63 11.08
C LEU A 66 12.58 -19.88 11.30
N GLU A 67 13.57 -20.12 10.42
CA GLU A 67 14.66 -21.10 10.63
C GLU A 67 16.01 -20.38 10.74
#